data_AF-A0A7C3DUE5-F1
#
_entry.id   AF-A0A7C3DUE5-F1
#
_cell.length_a   1.000
_cell.length_b   1.000
_cell.length_c   1.000
_cell.angle_alpha   90.00
_cell.angle_beta   90.00
_cell.angle_gamma   90.00
#
_symmetry.space_group_name_H-M   'P 1'
#
loop_
_entity.id
_entity.type
_entity.pdbx_description
1 polymer ?
#
loop_
_entity_poly.entity_id
_entity_poly.type
_entity_poly.pdbx_seq_one_letter_code
_entity_poly.pdbx_strand_id
1 'polypeptide(L)'
;MTTRRRFLALLAAPWAQAQGLPAGSDRIVAYRVDAVIVLFSAPIFTRSGVGEGVLYFRKEDSGAGRQLRLAFAAGSRPERARGLNRFGYFSESIRMAENAGAEAQYFGFMTRSDEKNIKEAERALHTGTGGVPVVTICGEARDGRHLSRLTNLELEAGAGWSVWPRCLAAAARSLNTDAPDPSRSSGSSGVTTFLHTLSLLLEQTGSRGETPFLYGRNPRRLVWQRSPDSRAGHEFAARHLVEPGTTVMRFEADIIDESTRGRSRFTLWHDPAARPSLPLRIELQPRSFLRLRLEAVEADTPALRATMMNSFDAWLGPASAVLQAGL
;
A
#
# COMPACT_ATOMS: atom_id res chain seq x y z
N MET A 1 -42.88 32.38 21.89
CA MET A 1 -43.32 31.79 20.61
C MET A 1 -42.10 31.55 19.73
N THR A 2 -41.56 30.34 19.78
CA THR A 2 -40.35 29.90 19.07
C THR A 2 -40.74 29.26 17.73
N THR A 3 -40.30 29.85 16.63
CA THR A 3 -40.69 29.50 15.26
C THR A 3 -40.12 28.14 14.82
N ARG A 4 -40.96 27.32 14.15
CA ARG A 4 -40.65 25.96 13.65
C ARG A 4 -39.36 25.84 12.82
N ARG A 5 -38.85 26.94 12.25
CA ARG A 5 -37.56 26.98 11.53
C ARG A 5 -36.32 26.89 12.42
N ARG A 6 -36.39 27.28 13.70
CA ARG A 6 -35.25 27.15 14.64
C ARG A 6 -35.16 25.76 15.27
N PHE A 7 -36.27 25.02 15.35
CA PHE A 7 -36.27 23.64 15.86
C PHE A 7 -35.68 22.65 14.85
N LEU A 8 -35.89 22.86 13.54
CA LEU A 8 -35.26 22.04 12.49
C LEU A 8 -33.77 22.35 12.28
N ALA A 9 -33.32 23.58 12.57
CA ALA A 9 -31.90 23.93 12.58
C ALA A 9 -31.13 23.27 13.74
N LEU A 10 -31.80 22.99 14.86
CA LEU A 10 -31.25 22.23 15.99
C LEU A 10 -31.18 20.71 15.75
N LEU A 11 -31.87 20.21 14.71
CA LEU A 11 -31.75 18.83 14.23
C LEU A 11 -30.77 18.70 13.06
N ALA A 12 -30.18 19.81 12.59
CA ALA A 12 -29.23 19.85 11.49
C ALA A 12 -27.86 20.36 11.99
N ALA A 13 -27.08 19.41 12.52
CA ALA A 13 -25.66 19.45 12.87
C ALA A 13 -25.30 19.88 14.31
N PRO A 14 -24.44 19.10 15.02
CA PRO A 14 -23.32 18.36 14.44
C PRO A 14 -23.43 16.84 14.63
N TRP A 15 -24.01 16.14 13.65
CA TRP A 15 -23.57 14.78 13.33
C TRP A 15 -22.53 14.82 12.21
N ALA A 16 -21.56 15.71 12.39
CA ALA A 16 -20.23 15.61 11.80
C ALA A 16 -19.22 15.51 12.94
N GLN A 17 -19.51 14.66 13.93
CA GLN A 17 -18.42 13.85 14.43
C GLN A 17 -18.01 13.01 13.21
N ALA A 18 -16.90 13.39 12.58
CA ALA A 18 -16.04 12.36 12.01
C ALA A 18 -15.96 11.32 13.12
N GLN A 19 -16.66 10.19 12.95
CA GLN A 19 -16.54 9.08 13.88
C GLN A 19 -15.08 8.68 13.75
N GLY A 20 -14.26 9.28 14.61
CA GLY A 20 -12.89 8.90 14.78
C GLY A 20 -12.96 7.43 15.07
N LEU A 21 -12.20 6.65 14.30
CA LEU A 21 -11.97 5.25 14.58
C LEU A 21 -11.82 5.05 16.08
N PRO A 22 -12.52 4.06 16.69
CA PRO A 22 -12.36 3.79 18.11
C PRO A 22 -10.88 3.67 18.45
N ALA A 23 -10.48 4.21 19.60
CA ALA A 23 -9.10 4.15 20.07
C ALA A 23 -8.61 2.69 20.02
N GLY A 24 -7.54 2.43 19.26
CA GLY A 24 -7.01 1.07 19.06
C GLY A 24 -7.68 0.25 17.96
N SER A 25 -8.08 0.85 16.84
CA SER A 25 -8.62 0.10 15.69
C SER A 25 -7.51 -0.62 14.92
N ASP A 26 -7.63 -1.94 14.77
CA ASP A 26 -6.77 -2.78 13.93
C ASP A 26 -7.62 -3.55 12.92
N ARG A 27 -7.26 -3.46 11.64
CA ARG A 27 -7.91 -4.17 10.53
C ARG A 27 -6.87 -4.88 9.67
N ILE A 28 -7.25 -6.06 9.20
CA ILE A 28 -6.50 -6.84 8.24
C ILE A 28 -7.41 -7.24 7.08
N VAL A 29 -6.88 -7.20 5.86
CA VAL A 29 -7.56 -7.68 4.65
C VAL A 29 -6.62 -8.61 3.93
N ALA A 30 -7.01 -9.87 3.79
CA ALA A 30 -6.31 -10.83 2.95
C ALA A 30 -6.81 -10.71 1.51
N TYR A 31 -5.92 -10.99 0.55
CA TYR A 31 -6.22 -10.95 -0.88
C TYR A 31 -5.80 -12.24 -1.57
N ARG A 32 -6.63 -12.68 -2.51
CA ARG A 32 -6.24 -13.60 -3.57
C ARG A 32 -5.73 -12.80 -4.76
N VAL A 33 -4.59 -13.18 -5.33
CA VAL A 33 -4.04 -12.53 -6.54
C VAL A 33 -4.40 -13.37 -7.76
N ASP A 34 -5.02 -12.74 -8.75
CA ASP A 34 -5.36 -13.29 -10.06
C ASP A 34 -4.50 -12.60 -11.14
N ALA A 35 -4.01 -13.36 -12.11
CA ALA A 35 -3.29 -12.82 -13.27
C ALA A 35 -4.23 -12.74 -14.47
N VAL A 36 -4.22 -11.60 -15.15
CA VAL A 36 -5.01 -11.33 -16.35
C VAL A 36 -4.04 -10.91 -17.45
N ILE A 37 -3.96 -11.71 -18.51
CA ILE A 37 -3.21 -11.36 -19.72
C ILE A 37 -4.13 -10.54 -20.61
N VAL A 38 -3.64 -9.37 -21.02
CA VAL A 38 -4.39 -8.41 -21.83
C VAL A 38 -3.75 -8.23 -23.20
N LEU A 39 -4.58 -8.15 -24.24
CA LEU A 39 -4.20 -7.79 -25.60
C LEU A 39 -5.14 -6.69 -26.07
N PHE A 40 -4.59 -5.58 -26.57
CA PHE A 40 -5.37 -4.37 -26.92
C PHE A 40 -6.33 -3.91 -25.81
N SER A 41 -5.86 -3.97 -24.56
CA SER A 41 -6.64 -3.66 -23.34
C SER A 41 -7.82 -4.61 -23.04
N ALA A 42 -8.03 -5.65 -23.84
CA ALA A 42 -9.02 -6.69 -23.61
C ALA A 42 -8.38 -7.89 -22.91
N PRO A 43 -9.01 -8.46 -21.87
CA PRO A 43 -8.53 -9.69 -21.25
C PRO A 43 -8.69 -10.87 -22.22
N ILE A 44 -7.60 -11.57 -22.52
CA ILE A 44 -7.61 -12.78 -23.39
C ILE A 44 -7.41 -14.07 -22.58
N PHE A 45 -6.83 -13.96 -21.40
CA PHE A 45 -6.60 -15.10 -20.52
C PHE A 45 -6.61 -14.63 -19.06
N THR A 46 -7.20 -15.43 -18.18
CA THR A 46 -7.21 -15.15 -16.74
C THR A 46 -6.88 -16.43 -15.99
N ARG A 47 -5.99 -16.32 -15.00
CA ARG A 47 -5.67 -17.40 -14.07
C ARG A 47 -5.87 -16.92 -12.65
N SER A 48 -6.77 -17.58 -11.93
CA SER A 48 -7.07 -17.23 -10.55
C SER A 48 -6.08 -17.87 -9.56
N GLY A 49 -5.81 -17.17 -8.46
CA GLY A 49 -5.01 -17.65 -7.34
C GLY A 49 -3.55 -17.89 -7.69
N VAL A 50 -2.96 -17.01 -8.50
CA VAL A 50 -1.52 -17.06 -8.82
C VAL A 50 -0.64 -16.51 -7.70
N GLY A 51 -1.25 -15.98 -6.65
CA GLY A 51 -0.56 -15.40 -5.50
C GLY A 51 -1.54 -14.99 -4.40
N GLU A 52 -1.00 -14.35 -3.37
CA GLU A 52 -1.75 -13.84 -2.22
C GLU A 52 -1.20 -12.46 -1.81
N GLY A 53 -2.00 -11.75 -1.04
CA GLY A 53 -1.57 -10.52 -0.40
C GLY A 53 -2.27 -10.28 0.92
N VAL A 54 -1.76 -9.31 1.66
CA VAL A 54 -2.31 -8.89 2.94
C VAL A 54 -2.09 -7.40 3.10
N LEU A 55 -3.14 -6.69 3.50
CA LEU A 55 -3.10 -5.30 3.93
C LEU A 55 -3.40 -5.23 5.42
N TYR A 56 -2.61 -4.44 6.13
CA TYR A 56 -2.72 -4.22 7.56
C TYR A 56 -2.86 -2.73 7.82
N PHE A 57 -3.80 -2.38 8.69
CA PHE A 57 -4.05 -1.04 9.19
C PHE A 57 -4.16 -1.10 10.70
N ARG A 58 -3.43 -0.25 11.40
CA ARG A 58 -3.61 -0.03 12.84
C ARG A 58 -3.54 1.44 13.17
N LYS A 59 -4.49 1.90 13.96
CA LYS A 59 -4.50 3.25 14.53
C LYS A 59 -4.53 3.15 16.05
N GLU A 60 -3.58 3.82 16.68
CA GLU A 60 -3.46 3.93 18.13
C GLU A 60 -3.56 5.40 18.50
N ASP A 61 -4.50 5.72 19.39
CA ASP A 61 -4.60 7.03 19.99
C ASP A 61 -4.03 6.93 21.40
N SER A 62 -3.08 7.80 21.74
CA SER A 62 -2.45 7.86 23.06
C SER A 62 -2.48 9.31 23.58
N GLY A 63 -2.29 9.51 24.89
CA GLY A 63 -2.19 10.86 25.47
C GLY A 63 -1.00 11.68 24.93
N ALA A 64 -0.05 11.06 24.24
CA ALA A 64 1.09 11.72 23.59
C ALA A 64 0.86 12.00 22.09
N GLY A 65 -0.30 11.64 21.54
CA GLY A 65 -0.64 11.78 20.13
C GLY A 65 -1.15 10.50 19.48
N ARG A 66 -1.30 10.52 18.16
CA ARG A 66 -1.85 9.44 17.34
C ARG A 66 -0.75 8.75 16.54
N GLN A 67 -0.75 7.42 16.54
CA GLN A 67 0.11 6.61 15.68
C GLN A 67 -0.75 5.83 14.67
N LEU A 68 -0.32 5.84 13.41
CA LEU A 68 -0.91 5.06 12.32
C LEU A 68 0.16 4.14 11.74
N ARG A 69 -0.16 2.85 11.60
CA ARG A 69 0.70 1.84 10.96
C ARG A 69 -0.04 1.22 9.78
N LEU A 70 0.57 1.27 8.60
CA LEU A 70 0.02 0.76 7.34
C LEU A 70 1.02 -0.19 6.71
N ALA A 71 0.64 -1.43 6.40
CA ALA A 71 1.55 -2.34 5.69
C ALA A 71 0.82 -3.17 4.65
N PHE A 72 1.53 -3.48 3.58
CA PHE A 72 1.06 -4.30 2.50
C PHE A 72 2.15 -5.30 2.13
N ALA A 73 1.79 -6.58 2.05
CA ALA A 73 2.66 -7.63 1.57
C ALA A 73 1.93 -8.41 0.49
N ALA A 74 2.61 -8.79 -0.59
CA ALA A 74 2.04 -9.68 -1.59
C ALA A 74 3.12 -10.51 -2.28
N GLY A 75 2.72 -11.67 -2.77
CA GLY A 75 3.62 -12.55 -3.50
C GLY A 75 2.91 -13.58 -4.35
N SER A 76 3.65 -14.11 -5.32
CA SER A 76 3.21 -15.19 -6.18
C SER A 76 3.34 -16.54 -5.50
N ARG A 77 2.53 -17.48 -5.98
CA ARG A 77 2.61 -18.91 -5.70
C ARG A 77 3.27 -19.57 -6.92
N PRO A 78 4.58 -19.86 -6.92
CA PRO A 78 5.31 -20.31 -8.10
C PRO A 78 4.66 -21.49 -8.83
N GLU A 79 4.11 -22.46 -8.07
CA GLU A 79 3.38 -23.61 -8.58
C GLU A 79 2.12 -23.25 -9.39
N ARG A 80 1.55 -22.07 -9.12
CA ARG A 80 0.40 -21.50 -9.85
C ARG A 80 0.80 -20.38 -10.81
N ALA A 81 2.01 -19.83 -10.67
CA ALA A 81 2.54 -18.71 -11.45
C ALA A 81 3.62 -19.13 -12.45
N ARG A 82 3.63 -20.38 -12.91
CA ARG A 82 4.58 -20.92 -13.91
C ARG A 82 6.06 -20.83 -13.46
N GLY A 83 6.31 -20.99 -12.16
CA GLY A 83 7.64 -20.86 -11.57
C GLY A 83 8.02 -19.44 -11.16
N LEU A 84 7.18 -18.44 -11.44
CA LEU A 84 7.45 -17.06 -11.07
C LEU A 84 7.46 -16.91 -9.54
N ASN A 85 8.58 -16.45 -9.00
CA ASN A 85 8.77 -16.15 -7.59
C ASN A 85 8.97 -14.64 -7.40
N ARG A 86 7.86 -13.92 -7.24
CA ARG A 86 7.84 -12.47 -6.99
C ARG A 86 7.11 -12.19 -5.71
N PHE A 87 7.70 -11.38 -4.86
CA PHE A 87 7.09 -10.99 -3.60
C PHE A 87 7.66 -9.66 -3.13
N GLY A 88 6.94 -9.03 -2.22
CA GLY A 88 7.37 -7.80 -1.62
C GLY A 88 6.58 -7.47 -0.36
N TYR A 89 7.16 -6.56 0.39
CA TYR A 89 6.61 -5.99 1.60
C TYR A 89 6.85 -4.49 1.57
N PHE A 90 5.84 -3.71 1.97
CA PHE A 90 5.96 -2.28 2.14
C PHE A 90 5.17 -1.85 3.37
N SER A 91 5.72 -0.95 4.16
CA SER A 91 5.07 -0.46 5.37
C SER A 91 5.44 0.97 5.71
N GLU A 92 4.51 1.66 6.36
CA GLU A 92 4.65 3.02 6.85
C GLU A 92 4.20 3.11 8.31
N SER A 93 4.93 3.87 9.12
CA SER A 93 4.56 4.28 10.47
C SER A 93 4.50 5.80 10.53
N ILE A 94 3.35 6.34 10.89
CA ILE A 94 3.07 7.77 10.95
C ILE A 94 2.78 8.14 12.40
N ARG A 95 3.47 9.15 12.91
CA ARG A 95 3.27 9.72 14.24
C ARG A 95 2.76 11.14 14.10
N MET A 96 1.60 11.41 14.69
CA MET A 96 0.97 12.73 14.72
C MET A 96 0.92 13.18 16.19
N ALA A 97 1.76 14.13 16.57
CA ALA A 97 1.66 14.78 17.88
C ALA A 97 0.64 15.92 17.82
N GLU A 98 0.02 16.27 18.96
CA GLU A 98 -1.01 17.34 19.00
C GLU A 98 -0.46 18.72 18.58
N ASN A 99 0.82 18.98 18.83
CA ASN A 99 1.47 20.28 18.60
C ASN A 99 2.68 20.23 17.66
N ALA A 100 2.94 19.08 17.01
CA ALA A 100 4.05 18.94 16.06
C ALA A 100 3.53 18.44 14.70
N GLY A 101 4.32 18.66 13.64
CA GLY A 101 4.02 18.11 12.33
C GLY A 101 3.96 16.58 12.36
N ALA A 102 3.28 15.98 11.37
CA ALA A 102 3.28 14.53 11.22
C ALA A 102 4.67 14.04 10.80
N GLU A 103 5.20 13.07 11.53
CA GLU A 103 6.42 12.35 11.17
C GLU A 103 6.03 11.02 10.53
N ALA A 104 6.71 10.62 9.46
CA ALA A 104 6.46 9.36 8.79
C ALA A 104 7.77 8.62 8.50
N GLN A 105 7.78 7.32 8.73
CA GLN A 105 8.86 6.42 8.35
C GLN A 105 8.29 5.32 7.49
N TYR A 106 9.03 4.92 6.45
CA TYR A 106 8.65 3.82 5.59
C TYR A 106 9.80 2.89 5.29
N PHE A 107 9.46 1.64 5.00
CA PHE A 107 10.37 0.61 4.57
C PHE A 107 9.67 -0.35 3.64
N GLY A 108 10.41 -0.85 2.68
CA GLY A 108 9.96 -2.01 1.92
C GLY A 108 11.07 -2.68 1.17
N PHE A 109 10.75 -3.87 0.67
CA PHE A 109 11.54 -4.56 -0.31
C PHE A 109 10.63 -5.22 -1.33
N MET A 110 11.13 -5.41 -2.55
CA MET A 110 10.37 -6.08 -3.60
C MET A 110 11.33 -6.79 -4.56
N THR A 111 10.94 -7.98 -5.01
CA THR A 111 11.65 -8.68 -6.09
C THR A 111 11.77 -7.82 -7.33
N ARG A 112 12.97 -7.78 -7.91
CA ARG A 112 13.24 -7.02 -9.11
C ARG A 112 12.63 -7.74 -10.33
N SER A 113 12.15 -6.95 -11.29
CA SER A 113 11.67 -7.45 -12.58
C SER A 113 12.46 -6.81 -13.69
N ASP A 114 13.43 -7.54 -14.20
CA ASP A 114 14.30 -7.10 -15.29
C ASP A 114 13.66 -7.26 -16.68
N GLU A 115 12.57 -8.01 -16.75
CA GLU A 115 11.92 -8.38 -18.00
C GLU A 115 10.99 -7.26 -18.47
N LYS A 116 11.20 -6.82 -19.71
CA LYS A 116 10.47 -5.74 -20.38
C LYS A 116 9.41 -6.26 -21.35
N ASN A 117 9.56 -7.50 -21.82
CA ASN A 117 8.65 -8.12 -22.79
C ASN A 117 8.37 -9.61 -22.48
N ILE A 118 7.40 -10.21 -23.18
CA ILE A 118 6.96 -11.60 -22.97
C ILE A 118 8.10 -12.60 -23.21
N LYS A 119 8.98 -12.35 -24.20
CA LYS A 119 10.10 -13.26 -24.52
C LYS A 119 11.16 -13.28 -23.41
N GLU A 120 11.46 -12.11 -22.83
CA GLU A 120 12.34 -12.01 -21.66
C GLU A 120 11.70 -12.65 -20.43
N ALA A 121 10.40 -12.48 -20.23
CA ALA A 121 9.66 -13.13 -19.15
C ALA A 121 9.72 -14.66 -19.28
N GLU A 122 9.49 -15.20 -20.47
CA GLU A 122 9.59 -16.64 -20.75
C GLU A 122 11.00 -17.16 -20.49
N ARG A 123 12.04 -16.44 -20.94
CA ARG A 123 13.44 -16.82 -20.69
C ARG A 123 13.78 -16.81 -19.20
N ALA A 124 13.31 -15.82 -18.44
CA ALA A 124 13.55 -15.70 -17.00
C ALA A 124 12.93 -16.86 -16.20
N LEU A 125 11.81 -17.43 -16.67
CA LEU A 125 11.20 -18.61 -16.04
C LEU A 125 12.08 -19.87 -16.14
N HIS A 126 12.95 -19.94 -17.14
CA HIS A 126 13.80 -21.11 -17.40
C HIS A 126 15.20 -21.04 -16.76
N THR A 127 15.57 -19.91 -16.15
CA THR A 127 16.92 -19.66 -15.59
C THR A 127 17.00 -19.74 -14.05
N GLY A 128 15.91 -20.06 -13.36
CA GLY A 128 15.79 -19.86 -11.91
C GLY A 128 16.33 -21.00 -11.02
N THR A 129 17.62 -20.98 -10.67
CA THR A 129 18.18 -21.76 -9.54
C THR A 129 19.09 -20.94 -8.60
N GLY A 130 19.19 -19.62 -8.80
CA GLY A 130 20.04 -18.71 -8.01
C GLY A 130 19.31 -17.97 -6.89
N GLY A 131 20.00 -17.00 -6.27
CA GLY A 131 19.41 -16.09 -5.29
C GLY A 131 18.30 -15.22 -5.90
N VAL A 132 17.48 -14.61 -5.04
CA VAL A 132 16.35 -13.78 -5.47
C VAL A 132 16.72 -12.30 -5.39
N PRO A 133 16.92 -11.62 -6.53
CA PRO A 133 17.26 -10.20 -6.52
C PRO A 133 16.06 -9.36 -6.04
N VAL A 134 16.31 -8.54 -5.02
CA VAL A 134 15.33 -7.59 -4.47
C VAL A 134 15.90 -6.18 -4.43
N VAL A 135 15.01 -5.21 -4.52
CA VAL A 135 15.30 -3.80 -4.23
C VAL A 135 14.75 -3.51 -2.84
N THR A 136 15.58 -2.96 -1.96
CA THR A 136 15.19 -2.55 -0.61
C THR A 136 15.21 -1.03 -0.52
N ILE A 137 14.25 -0.44 0.18
CA ILE A 137 14.11 0.99 0.38
C ILE A 137 13.72 1.31 1.82
N CYS A 138 14.24 2.41 2.36
CA CYS A 138 13.69 3.07 3.54
C CYS A 138 13.67 4.57 3.36
N GLY A 139 12.84 5.25 4.14
CA GLY A 139 12.90 6.69 4.24
C GLY A 139 12.11 7.25 5.41
N GLU A 140 12.34 8.54 5.66
CA GLU A 140 11.74 9.29 6.74
C GLU A 140 11.38 10.69 6.27
N ALA A 141 10.20 11.15 6.65
CA ALA A 141 9.73 12.51 6.51
C ALA A 141 9.50 13.10 7.90
N ARG A 142 10.25 14.15 8.25
CA ARG A 142 10.20 14.85 9.55
C ARG A 142 10.58 16.31 9.35
N ASP A 143 9.85 17.23 9.98
CA ASP A 143 10.15 18.68 9.98
C ASP A 143 10.38 19.28 8.59
N GLY A 144 9.58 18.85 7.61
CA GLY A 144 9.71 19.30 6.20
C GLY A 144 10.95 18.75 5.48
N ARG A 145 11.72 17.86 6.09
CA ARG A 145 12.85 17.16 5.47
C ARG A 145 12.42 15.74 5.11
N HIS A 146 12.96 15.25 4.00
CA HIS A 146 12.80 13.86 3.59
C HIS A 146 14.16 13.23 3.29
N LEU A 147 14.40 12.08 3.91
CA LEU A 147 15.57 11.25 3.72
C LEU A 147 15.13 9.91 3.16
N SER A 148 15.86 9.39 2.19
CA SER A 148 15.61 8.03 1.68
C SER A 148 16.89 7.33 1.26
N ARG A 149 16.89 6.01 1.39
CA ARG A 149 17.95 5.10 0.95
C ARG A 149 17.35 3.96 0.17
N LEU A 150 18.09 3.52 -0.83
CA LEU A 150 17.72 2.40 -1.69
C LEU A 150 18.97 1.59 -2.01
N THR A 151 18.87 0.28 -1.92
CA THR A 151 19.94 -0.64 -2.32
C THR A 151 19.36 -1.89 -2.99
N ASN A 152 20.22 -2.61 -3.70
CA ASN A 152 19.90 -3.93 -4.23
C ASN A 152 20.47 -4.98 -3.28
N LEU A 153 19.72 -6.05 -3.07
CA LEU A 153 20.13 -7.20 -2.27
C LEU A 153 19.81 -8.46 -3.05
N GLU A 154 20.66 -9.47 -2.96
CA GLU A 154 20.35 -10.82 -3.41
C GLU A 154 19.97 -11.65 -2.19
N LEU A 155 18.71 -12.10 -2.13
CA LEU A 155 18.24 -13.00 -1.08
C LEU A 155 18.69 -14.43 -1.35
N GLU A 156 18.83 -15.22 -0.29
CA GLU A 156 19.22 -16.62 -0.36
C GLU A 156 18.27 -17.46 -1.23
N ALA A 157 18.81 -18.54 -1.81
CA ALA A 157 18.02 -19.51 -2.53
C ALA A 157 16.91 -20.08 -1.63
N GLY A 158 15.69 -20.17 -2.16
CA GLY A 158 14.50 -20.58 -1.40
C GLY A 158 13.75 -19.43 -0.72
N ALA A 159 14.25 -18.19 -0.79
CA ALA A 159 13.44 -17.02 -0.43
C ALA A 159 12.20 -16.94 -1.34
N GLY A 160 11.04 -16.68 -0.76
CA GLY A 160 9.77 -16.68 -1.47
C GLY A 160 8.63 -16.18 -0.61
N TRP A 161 7.43 -16.13 -1.19
CA TRP A 161 6.23 -15.66 -0.50
C TRP A 161 5.96 -16.40 0.82
N SER A 162 6.14 -17.72 0.90
CA SER A 162 5.86 -18.47 2.13
C SER A 162 6.78 -18.11 3.32
N VAL A 163 7.93 -17.49 3.06
CA VAL A 163 8.96 -17.16 4.06
C VAL A 163 9.34 -15.68 4.05
N TRP A 164 8.58 -14.82 3.37
CA TRP A 164 8.89 -13.39 3.20
C TRP A 164 9.19 -12.65 4.52
N PRO A 165 8.56 -12.95 5.68
CA PRO A 165 8.86 -12.23 6.92
C PRO A 165 10.31 -12.46 7.39
N ARG A 166 10.89 -13.62 7.08
CA ARG A 166 12.29 -13.94 7.44
C ARG A 166 13.30 -13.10 6.65
N CYS A 167 12.91 -12.59 5.49
CA CYS A 167 13.77 -11.77 4.63
C CYS A 167 13.91 -10.32 5.13
N LEU A 168 13.01 -9.85 6.01
CA LEU A 168 12.95 -8.45 6.46
C LEU A 168 14.25 -7.99 7.12
N ALA A 169 14.79 -8.80 8.03
CA ALA A 169 15.99 -8.43 8.78
C ALA A 169 17.22 -8.33 7.85
N ALA A 170 17.35 -9.23 6.87
CA ALA A 170 18.42 -9.17 5.87
C ALA A 170 18.26 -7.93 4.97
N ALA A 171 17.04 -7.66 4.48
CA ALA A 171 16.73 -6.47 3.71
C ALA A 171 17.05 -5.19 4.50
N ALA A 172 16.59 -5.07 5.74
CA ALA A 172 16.87 -3.91 6.58
C ALA A 172 18.37 -3.73 6.90
N ARG A 173 19.12 -4.82 7.09
CA ARG A 173 20.59 -4.74 7.27
C ARG A 173 21.30 -4.25 6.02
N SER A 174 20.88 -4.66 4.82
CA SER A 174 21.51 -4.21 3.56
C SER A 174 21.50 -2.68 3.41
N LEU A 175 20.50 -1.99 3.98
CA LEU A 175 20.43 -0.53 3.99
C LEU A 175 21.46 0.15 4.92
N ASN A 176 22.03 -0.61 5.86
CA ASN A 176 23.09 -0.15 6.75
C ASN A 176 24.48 -0.37 6.13
N THR A 177 24.67 -1.50 5.44
CA THR A 177 25.99 -1.96 4.98
C THR A 177 26.32 -1.48 3.56
N ASP A 178 25.35 -1.55 2.65
CA ASP A 178 25.62 -1.49 1.21
C ASP A 178 24.92 -0.31 0.53
N ALA A 179 24.01 0.37 1.22
CA ALA A 179 23.29 1.48 0.64
C ALA A 179 24.19 2.71 0.45
N PRO A 180 24.08 3.41 -0.68
CA PRO A 180 24.64 4.74 -0.84
C PRO A 180 24.12 5.72 0.23
N ASP A 181 24.82 6.84 0.36
CA ASP A 181 24.40 7.94 1.21
C ASP A 181 22.94 8.34 0.98
N PRO A 182 22.23 8.75 2.06
CA PRO A 182 20.82 9.05 1.99
C PRO A 182 20.61 10.25 1.06
N SER A 183 19.70 10.11 0.11
CA SER A 183 19.24 11.27 -0.66
C SER A 183 18.40 12.16 0.23
N ARG A 184 18.70 13.46 0.21
CA ARG A 184 17.97 14.48 0.95
C ARG A 184 17.14 15.31 -0.01
N SER A 185 15.89 15.55 0.35
CA SER A 185 15.03 16.52 -0.33
C SER A 185 14.30 17.36 0.70
N SER A 186 14.24 18.67 0.47
CA SER A 186 13.33 19.55 1.20
C SER A 186 11.92 19.33 0.66
N GLY A 187 11.01 18.88 1.51
CA GLY A 187 9.58 18.81 1.19
C GLY A 187 8.89 20.13 1.55
N SER A 188 7.76 20.43 0.91
CA SER A 188 6.85 21.42 1.47
C SER A 188 6.24 20.86 2.76
N SER A 189 5.99 21.74 3.74
CA SER A 189 5.26 21.34 4.94
C SER A 189 3.92 20.70 4.55
N GLY A 190 3.62 19.51 5.08
CA GLY A 190 2.37 18.78 4.84
C GLY A 190 2.37 17.70 3.74
N VAL A 191 3.49 17.43 3.05
CA VAL A 191 3.55 16.27 2.13
C VAL A 191 3.62 14.96 2.91
N THR A 192 2.81 13.97 2.51
CA THR A 192 2.71 12.66 3.18
C THR A 192 3.44 11.56 2.39
N THR A 193 3.66 10.41 3.04
CA THR A 193 4.18 9.18 2.40
C THR A 193 3.07 8.44 1.67
N PHE A 194 3.44 7.51 0.78
CA PHE A 194 2.51 6.90 -0.18
C PHE A 194 1.24 6.25 0.43
N LEU A 195 1.38 5.29 1.34
CA LEU A 195 0.22 4.62 1.95
C LEU A 195 -0.60 5.59 2.81
N HIS A 196 0.07 6.51 3.52
CA HIS A 196 -0.61 7.55 4.26
C HIS A 196 -1.45 8.44 3.34
N THR A 197 -0.89 8.91 2.22
CA THR A 197 -1.63 9.66 1.21
C THR A 197 -2.85 8.88 0.73
N LEU A 198 -2.70 7.59 0.41
CA LEU A 198 -3.83 6.75 0.00
C LEU A 198 -4.90 6.64 1.08
N SER A 199 -4.52 6.40 2.34
CA SER A 199 -5.49 6.32 3.44
C SER A 199 -6.30 7.60 3.60
N LEU A 200 -5.67 8.77 3.46
CA LEU A 200 -6.34 10.07 3.52
C LEU A 200 -7.29 10.24 2.32
N LEU A 201 -6.85 9.90 1.11
CA LEU A 201 -7.66 10.04 -0.12
C LEU A 201 -8.88 9.12 -0.13
N LEU A 202 -8.77 7.92 0.43
CA LEU A 202 -9.89 6.97 0.54
C LEU A 202 -10.97 7.44 1.53
N GLU A 203 -10.65 8.37 2.43
CA GLU A 203 -11.59 8.95 3.40
C GLU A 203 -12.17 10.31 2.96
N GLN A 204 -11.58 10.97 1.97
CA GLN A 204 -12.07 12.25 1.44
C GLN A 204 -13.37 12.10 0.62
N THR A 205 -14.03 13.21 0.24
CA THR A 205 -15.28 13.21 -0.56
C THR A 205 -15.21 13.79 -1.99
N GLY A 206 -14.14 14.50 -2.38
CA GLY A 206 -13.99 15.07 -3.74
C GLY A 206 -13.86 14.05 -4.89
N SER A 207 -14.43 14.28 -6.07
CA SER A 207 -14.47 13.26 -7.15
C SER A 207 -13.19 13.10 -7.98
N ARG A 208 -12.28 14.07 -7.93
CA ARG A 208 -10.99 14.03 -8.62
C ARG A 208 -10.01 14.97 -7.94
N GLY A 209 -8.73 14.75 -8.17
CA GLY A 209 -7.71 15.65 -7.67
C GLY A 209 -6.30 15.20 -8.00
N GLU A 210 -5.37 15.97 -7.46
CA GLU A 210 -3.96 15.68 -7.56
C GLU A 210 -3.35 15.86 -6.17
N THR A 211 -2.46 14.94 -5.78
CA THR A 211 -1.91 14.94 -4.42
C THR A 211 -0.44 14.55 -4.45
N PRO A 212 0.47 15.42 -4.02
CA PRO A 212 1.88 15.08 -3.94
C PRO A 212 2.13 14.10 -2.79
N PHE A 213 3.13 13.25 -2.95
CA PHE A 213 3.60 12.36 -1.91
C PHE A 213 5.11 12.10 -2.03
N LEU A 214 5.71 11.68 -0.92
CA LEU A 214 7.13 11.35 -0.82
C LEU A 214 7.32 9.83 -0.93
N TYR A 215 8.24 9.41 -1.80
CA TYR A 215 8.67 8.02 -1.93
C TYR A 215 10.01 7.92 -2.65
N GLY A 216 11.03 7.38 -2.00
CA GLY A 216 12.37 7.26 -2.57
C GLY A 216 13.03 8.60 -2.83
N ARG A 217 13.78 8.72 -3.92
CA ARG A 217 14.60 9.92 -4.18
C ARG A 217 13.80 11.09 -4.76
N ASN A 218 12.73 10.79 -5.49
CA ASN A 218 12.02 11.77 -6.30
C ASN A 218 10.67 12.09 -5.68
N PRO A 219 10.23 13.36 -5.69
CA PRO A 219 8.85 13.69 -5.40
C PRO A 219 7.92 13.04 -6.43
N ARG A 220 6.76 12.60 -5.97
CA ARG A 220 5.75 11.96 -6.82
C ARG A 220 4.41 12.62 -6.62
N ARG A 221 3.54 12.45 -7.60
CA ARG A 221 2.16 12.93 -7.55
C ARG A 221 1.20 11.82 -7.93
N LEU A 222 0.11 11.71 -7.17
CA LEU A 222 -1.06 10.92 -7.52
C LEU A 222 -2.03 11.82 -8.25
N VAL A 223 -2.34 11.50 -9.51
CA VAL A 223 -3.49 12.06 -10.22
C VAL A 223 -4.60 11.04 -10.14
N TRP A 224 -5.74 11.43 -9.58
CA TRP A 224 -6.78 10.47 -9.20
C TRP A 224 -8.19 10.96 -9.54
N GLN A 225 -9.07 10.00 -9.75
CA GLN A 225 -10.51 10.20 -9.95
C GLN A 225 -11.30 9.08 -9.26
N ARG A 226 -12.55 9.40 -8.91
CA ARG A 226 -13.41 8.54 -8.11
C ARG A 226 -14.82 8.54 -8.67
N SER A 227 -15.40 7.36 -8.78
CA SER A 227 -16.77 7.20 -9.24
C SER A 227 -17.45 6.04 -8.53
N PRO A 228 -18.77 6.10 -8.30
CA PRO A 228 -19.52 4.94 -7.84
C PRO A 228 -19.47 3.80 -8.86
N ASP A 229 -19.35 2.57 -8.39
CA ASP A 229 -19.35 1.37 -9.23
C ASP A 229 -20.40 0.38 -8.68
N SER A 230 -21.64 0.52 -9.17
CA SER A 230 -22.76 -0.31 -8.73
C SER A 230 -22.56 -1.77 -9.11
N ARG A 231 -21.89 -2.06 -10.23
CA ARG A 231 -21.58 -3.44 -10.64
C ARG A 231 -20.65 -4.11 -9.64
N ALA A 232 -19.56 -3.43 -9.27
CA ALA A 232 -18.67 -3.92 -8.23
C ALA A 232 -19.38 -4.04 -6.88
N GLY A 233 -20.28 -3.11 -6.54
CA GLY A 233 -21.12 -3.19 -5.34
C GLY A 233 -21.94 -4.49 -5.26
N HIS A 234 -22.67 -4.84 -6.33
CA HIS A 234 -23.41 -6.10 -6.39
C HIS A 234 -22.49 -7.33 -6.31
N GLU A 235 -21.33 -7.28 -6.98
CA GLU A 235 -20.35 -8.37 -6.97
C GLU A 235 -19.78 -8.61 -5.56
N PHE A 236 -19.41 -7.56 -4.84
CA PHE A 236 -18.86 -7.66 -3.49
C PHE A 236 -19.94 -8.05 -2.47
N ALA A 237 -21.19 -7.60 -2.63
CA ALA A 237 -22.30 -8.05 -1.80
C ALA A 237 -22.59 -9.55 -1.99
N ALA A 238 -22.54 -10.05 -3.23
CA ALA A 238 -22.71 -11.47 -3.53
C ALA A 238 -21.58 -12.35 -2.94
N ARG A 239 -20.44 -11.75 -2.57
CA ARG A 239 -19.29 -12.39 -1.92
C ARG A 239 -19.23 -12.10 -0.42
N HIS A 240 -20.26 -11.48 0.16
CA HIS A 240 -20.33 -11.11 1.57
C HIS A 240 -19.20 -10.17 2.04
N LEU A 241 -18.61 -9.39 1.13
CA LEU A 241 -17.56 -8.42 1.47
C LEU A 241 -18.13 -7.06 1.89
N VAL A 242 -19.38 -6.77 1.51
CA VAL A 242 -20.15 -5.57 1.89
C VAL A 242 -21.62 -5.93 2.04
N GLU A 243 -22.37 -5.12 2.78
CA GLU A 243 -23.82 -5.27 2.89
C GLU A 243 -24.52 -4.99 1.54
N PRO A 244 -25.62 -5.69 1.22
CA PRO A 244 -26.43 -5.39 0.04
C PRO A 244 -26.87 -3.92 0.00
N GLY A 245 -26.71 -3.27 -1.15
CA GLY A 245 -27.03 -1.85 -1.33
C GLY A 245 -25.92 -0.86 -0.94
N THR A 246 -24.80 -1.35 -0.41
CA THR A 246 -23.61 -0.52 -0.16
C THR A 246 -23.10 0.13 -1.44
N THR A 247 -22.90 1.44 -1.40
CA THR A 247 -22.31 2.17 -2.53
C THR A 247 -20.80 1.95 -2.54
N VAL A 248 -20.30 1.14 -3.46
CA VAL A 248 -18.86 0.93 -3.64
C VAL A 248 -18.28 2.00 -4.55
N MET A 249 -17.13 2.55 -4.17
CA MET A 249 -16.40 3.57 -4.91
C MET A 249 -15.21 2.95 -5.63
N ARG A 250 -15.08 3.25 -6.91
CA ARG A 250 -13.90 2.98 -7.73
C ARG A 250 -12.98 4.19 -7.72
N PHE A 251 -11.75 3.98 -7.25
CA PHE A 251 -10.67 4.95 -7.19
C PHE A 251 -9.62 4.59 -8.26
N GLU A 252 -9.51 5.41 -9.30
CA GLU A 252 -8.49 5.25 -10.34
C GLU A 252 -7.38 6.26 -10.12
N ALA A 253 -6.13 5.81 -10.17
CA ALA A 253 -5.01 6.71 -9.97
C ALA A 253 -3.79 6.36 -10.82
N ASP A 254 -3.08 7.42 -11.19
CA ASP A 254 -1.79 7.38 -11.83
C ASP A 254 -0.73 8.01 -10.92
N ILE A 255 0.32 7.26 -10.65
CA ILE A 255 1.54 7.75 -10.02
C ILE A 255 2.41 8.34 -11.12
N ILE A 256 2.74 9.62 -10.96
CA ILE A 256 3.67 10.34 -11.83
C ILE A 256 4.94 10.60 -11.04
N ASP A 257 6.07 10.11 -11.57
CA ASP A 257 7.39 10.48 -11.09
C ASP A 257 7.77 11.82 -11.75
N GLU A 258 7.89 12.88 -10.94
CA GLU A 258 8.06 14.24 -11.46
C GLU A 258 9.42 14.44 -12.16
N SER A 259 10.42 13.62 -11.81
CA SER A 259 11.77 13.69 -12.38
C SER A 259 11.88 12.93 -13.70
N THR A 260 11.35 11.71 -13.77
CA THR A 260 11.48 10.83 -14.94
C THR A 260 10.28 10.89 -15.88
N ARG A 261 9.19 11.53 -15.46
CA ARG A 261 7.86 11.47 -16.12
C ARG A 261 7.31 10.05 -16.26
N GLY A 262 7.88 9.09 -15.54
CA GLY A 262 7.38 7.72 -15.49
C GLY A 262 5.97 7.67 -14.91
N ARG A 263 5.10 6.87 -15.52
CA ARG A 263 3.70 6.70 -15.12
C ARG A 263 3.41 5.26 -14.72
N SER A 264 2.77 5.08 -13.58
CA SER A 264 2.25 3.78 -13.13
C SER A 264 0.79 3.91 -12.72
N ARG A 265 -0.07 3.02 -13.22
CA ARG A 265 -1.51 3.07 -12.98
C ARG A 265 -1.95 1.96 -12.03
N PHE A 266 -2.90 2.30 -11.16
CA PHE A 266 -3.64 1.33 -10.37
C PHE A 266 -5.11 1.75 -10.20
N THR A 267 -5.93 0.80 -9.78
CA THR A 267 -7.33 1.04 -9.44
C THR A 267 -7.67 0.32 -8.15
N LEU A 268 -8.40 0.98 -7.26
CA LEU A 268 -8.90 0.42 -6.02
C LEU A 268 -10.42 0.48 -6.03
N TRP A 269 -11.06 -0.48 -5.36
CA TRP A 269 -12.47 -0.38 -5.01
C TRP A 269 -12.58 -0.42 -3.50
N HIS A 270 -13.42 0.43 -2.91
CA HIS A 270 -13.59 0.49 -1.46
C HIS A 270 -15.03 0.86 -1.07
N ASP A 271 -15.41 0.52 0.15
CA ASP A 271 -16.62 1.03 0.78
C ASP A 271 -16.30 2.40 1.44
N PRO A 272 -16.90 3.52 0.98
CA PRO A 272 -16.68 4.84 1.56
C PRO A 272 -17.36 5.02 2.93
N ALA A 273 -18.25 4.12 3.35
CA ALA A 273 -18.86 4.13 4.68
C ALA A 273 -18.01 3.35 5.70
N ALA A 274 -17.19 2.40 5.26
CA ALA A 274 -16.30 1.64 6.12
C ALA A 274 -15.26 2.54 6.80
N ARG A 275 -14.99 2.27 8.08
CA ARG A 275 -13.94 2.92 8.88
C ARG A 275 -13.06 1.84 9.51
N PRO A 276 -11.75 1.77 9.21
CA PRO A 276 -11.05 2.50 8.15
C PRO A 276 -11.54 2.05 6.77
N SER A 277 -11.40 2.93 5.77
CA SER A 277 -11.72 2.60 4.38
C SER A 277 -10.56 1.83 3.76
N LEU A 278 -10.72 0.51 3.60
CA LEU A 278 -9.70 -0.37 3.01
C LEU A 278 -10.16 -0.90 1.65
N PRO A 279 -9.24 -1.15 0.71
CA PRO A 279 -9.58 -1.70 -0.59
C PRO A 279 -10.22 -3.10 -0.48
N LEU A 280 -11.32 -3.30 -1.20
CA LEU A 280 -11.97 -4.59 -1.46
C LEU A 280 -11.35 -5.27 -2.69
N ARG A 281 -10.79 -4.47 -3.61
CA ARG A 281 -10.08 -4.91 -4.80
C ARG A 281 -8.98 -3.94 -5.15
N ILE A 282 -7.84 -4.46 -5.61
CA ILE A 282 -6.72 -3.69 -6.14
C ILE A 282 -6.42 -4.24 -7.54
N GLU A 283 -6.39 -3.38 -8.55
CA GLU A 283 -5.88 -3.71 -9.88
C GLU A 283 -4.60 -2.94 -10.15
N LEU A 284 -3.57 -3.67 -10.58
CA LEU A 284 -2.25 -3.16 -10.92
C LEU A 284 -1.91 -3.63 -12.33
N GLN A 285 -1.30 -2.78 -13.14
CA GLN A 285 -0.80 -3.18 -14.46
C GLN A 285 0.73 -3.04 -14.52
N PRO A 286 1.49 -4.02 -13.98
CA PRO A 286 2.94 -3.95 -13.95
C PRO A 286 3.58 -3.93 -15.35
N ARG A 287 2.89 -4.46 -16.37
CA ARG A 287 3.32 -4.49 -17.77
C ARG A 287 2.14 -4.26 -18.70
N SER A 288 2.39 -3.80 -19.92
CA SER A 288 1.36 -3.55 -20.92
C SER A 288 0.47 -4.76 -21.21
N PHE A 289 1.02 -5.97 -21.08
CA PHE A 289 0.33 -7.25 -21.34
C PHE A 289 -0.15 -7.99 -20.07
N LEU A 290 0.21 -7.54 -18.87
CA LEU A 290 -0.10 -8.23 -17.62
C LEU A 290 -0.78 -7.28 -16.64
N ARG A 291 -2.00 -7.66 -16.23
CA ARG A 291 -2.73 -7.05 -15.13
C ARG A 291 -2.80 -8.05 -13.98
N LEU A 292 -2.57 -7.57 -12.77
CA LEU A 292 -2.78 -8.32 -11.54
C LEU A 292 -4.01 -7.75 -10.84
N ARG A 293 -4.90 -8.64 -10.42
CA ARG A 293 -6.07 -8.30 -9.63
C ARG A 293 -5.96 -8.95 -8.27
N LEU A 294 -5.99 -8.15 -7.22
CA LEU A 294 -6.02 -8.59 -5.84
C LEU A 294 -7.45 -8.45 -5.35
N GLU A 295 -8.07 -9.57 -5.05
CA GLU A 295 -9.45 -9.68 -4.61
C GLU A 295 -9.47 -9.94 -3.12
N ALA A 296 -10.12 -9.07 -2.33
CA ALA A 296 -10.27 -9.30 -0.91
C ALA A 296 -10.99 -10.63 -0.68
N VAL A 297 -10.52 -11.40 0.28
CA VAL A 297 -11.16 -12.65 0.69
C VAL A 297 -11.57 -12.52 2.15
N GLU A 298 -12.66 -13.20 2.49
CA GLU A 298 -13.11 -13.31 3.87
C GLU A 298 -12.11 -14.19 4.63
N ALA A 299 -11.12 -13.56 5.24
CA ALA A 299 -10.14 -14.22 6.08
C ALA A 299 -9.70 -13.27 7.18
N ASP A 300 -10.29 -13.40 8.37
CA ASP A 300 -9.66 -12.92 9.60
C ASP A 300 -8.84 -14.07 10.16
N THR A 301 -7.52 -14.00 9.97
CA THR A 301 -6.63 -14.96 10.63
C THR A 301 -5.77 -14.19 11.63
N PRO A 302 -5.98 -14.42 12.94
CA PRO A 302 -5.10 -13.88 13.99
C PRO A 302 -3.61 -14.13 13.72
N ALA A 303 -3.28 -15.23 13.02
CA ALA A 303 -1.93 -15.54 12.57
C ALA A 303 -1.36 -14.53 11.55
N LEU A 304 -2.15 -14.09 10.55
CA LEU A 304 -1.70 -13.08 9.60
C LEU A 304 -1.50 -11.74 10.31
N ARG A 305 -2.39 -11.39 11.25
CA ARG A 305 -2.26 -10.18 12.08
C ARG A 305 -0.96 -10.19 12.87
N ALA A 306 -0.68 -11.26 13.60
CA ALA A 306 0.56 -11.41 14.34
C ALA A 306 1.79 -11.33 13.42
N THR A 307 1.72 -11.96 12.25
CA THR A 307 2.81 -11.91 11.25
C THR A 307 3.07 -10.48 10.78
N MET A 308 2.03 -9.72 10.44
CA MET A 308 2.16 -8.33 10.01
C MET A 308 2.69 -7.43 11.14
N MET A 309 2.20 -7.62 12.37
CA MET A 309 2.69 -6.89 13.54
C MET A 309 4.18 -7.13 13.78
N ASN A 310 4.60 -8.40 13.84
CA ASN A 310 6.00 -8.77 14.01
C ASN A 310 6.89 -8.24 12.87
N SER A 311 6.33 -8.18 11.66
CA SER A 311 7.04 -7.67 10.48
C SER A 311 7.34 -6.18 10.57
N PHE A 312 6.46 -5.39 11.17
CA PHE A 312 6.73 -3.98 11.46
C PHE A 312 7.92 -3.82 12.41
N ASP A 313 7.87 -4.53 13.53
CA ASP A 313 8.87 -4.38 14.58
C ASP A 313 10.26 -4.86 14.12
N ALA A 314 10.30 -5.83 13.21
CA ALA A 314 11.53 -6.41 12.66
C ALA A 314 12.42 -5.42 11.90
N TRP A 315 11.86 -4.37 11.28
CA TRP A 315 12.64 -3.39 10.51
C TRP A 315 12.78 -2.03 11.20
N LEU A 316 11.85 -1.66 12.09
CA LEU A 316 11.83 -0.35 12.75
C LEU A 316 13.13 -0.04 13.50
N GLY A 317 13.66 -1.00 14.27
CA GLY A 317 14.96 -0.81 14.96
C GLY A 317 16.12 -0.62 13.98
N PRO A 318 16.40 -1.59 13.10
CA PRO A 318 17.51 -1.51 12.15
C PRO A 318 17.45 -0.32 11.18
N ALA A 319 16.26 0.12 10.75
CA ALA A 319 16.12 1.25 9.83
C ALA A 319 16.07 2.61 10.53
N SER A 320 15.56 2.68 11.76
CA SER A 320 15.59 3.94 12.53
C SER A 320 17.02 4.35 12.87
N ALA A 321 17.91 3.37 13.15
CA ALA A 321 19.33 3.64 13.36
C ALA A 321 20.02 4.22 12.10
N VAL A 322 19.63 3.75 10.91
CA VAL A 322 20.14 4.25 9.61
C VAL A 322 19.83 5.72 9.41
N LEU A 323 18.60 6.12 9.71
CA LEU A 323 18.09 7.46 9.45
C LEU A 323 18.59 8.46 10.49
N GLN A 324 18.80 8.03 11.73
CA GLN A 324 19.43 8.83 12.78
C GLN A 324 20.91 9.10 12.54
N ALA A 325 21.67 8.14 12.00
CA ALA A 325 23.09 8.33 11.66
C ALA A 325 23.31 9.30 10.48
N GLY A 326 22.25 9.64 9.74
CA GLY A 326 22.28 10.59 8.63
C GLY A 326 21.75 11.98 8.98
N LEU A 327 21.29 12.26 10.19
CA LEU A 327 20.87 13.59 10.65
C LEU A 327 22.03 14.31 11.33
#